data_AF-A0A7G3ZBA1-F1
#
_entry.id   AF-A0A7G3ZBA1-F1
#
_cell.length_a   1.000
_cell.length_b   1.000
_cell.length_c   1.000
_cell.angle_alpha   90.00
_cell.angle_beta   90.00
_cell.angle_gamma   90.00
#
_symmetry.space_group_name_H-M   'P 1'
#
loop_
_entity.id
_entity.type
_entity.pdbx_description
1 polymer ?
#
loop_
_entity_poly.entity_id
_entity_poly.type
_entity_poly.pdbx_seq_one_letter_code
_entity_poly.pdbx_strand_id
1 'polypeptide(L)'
;MSSINRCYTVLPQFPDYTVSISLFEDVSNAQELRSKVAELPFALIDARAICSREQLLSAIYRALVEVSYNKRRTKSLHSECLLCLSPSSNIGEAFKNFGLKDDCKTLIAVQILGPNDQNAVERLGEEIHGREVELLDQTLQQHCDETFIRKVCGHQR
;
A
#
# COMPACT_ATOMS: atom_id res chain seq x y z
N MET A 1 -22.15 -8.37 -14.11
CA MET A 1 -21.96 -8.02 -12.67
C MET A 1 -20.46 -8.04 -12.45
N SER A 2 -19.82 -6.87 -12.44
CA SER A 2 -18.38 -6.78 -12.18
C SER A 2 -18.15 -7.15 -10.72
N SER A 3 -17.51 -8.28 -10.47
CA SER A 3 -17.11 -8.68 -9.13
C SER A 3 -16.11 -7.65 -8.62
N ILE A 4 -16.43 -6.96 -7.53
CA ILE A 4 -15.55 -5.93 -6.96
C ILE A 4 -14.36 -6.66 -6.30
N ASN A 5 -13.25 -6.77 -7.01
CA ASN A 5 -12.00 -7.40 -6.53
C ASN A 5 -11.26 -6.57 -5.46
N ARG A 6 -11.79 -5.39 -5.15
CA ARG A 6 -11.18 -4.37 -4.30
C ARG A 6 -11.76 -4.42 -2.89
N CYS A 7 -10.88 -4.31 -1.90
CA CYS A 7 -11.28 -4.20 -0.50
C CYS A 7 -11.56 -2.73 -0.17
N TYR A 8 -12.79 -2.43 0.24
CA TYR A 8 -13.18 -1.14 0.80
C TYR A 8 -13.47 -1.29 2.29
N THR A 9 -12.91 -0.41 3.11
CA THR A 9 -13.13 -0.46 4.55
C THR A 9 -13.01 0.91 5.20
N VAL A 10 -13.52 0.99 6.43
CA VAL A 10 -13.38 2.12 7.35
C VAL A 10 -12.84 1.56 8.65
N LEU A 11 -11.84 2.22 9.23
CA LEU A 11 -11.29 1.81 10.52
C LEU A 11 -12.18 2.38 11.63
N PRO A 12 -12.64 1.58 12.62
CA PRO A 12 -13.64 2.03 13.60
C PRO A 12 -13.28 3.31 14.37
N GLN A 13 -12.00 3.54 14.67
CA GLN A 13 -11.51 4.72 15.38
C GLN A 13 -11.38 5.96 14.47
N PHE A 14 -11.43 5.78 13.16
CA PHE A 14 -11.21 6.81 12.14
C PHE A 14 -12.36 6.79 11.11
N PRO A 15 -13.61 7.05 11.53
CA PRO A 15 -14.79 6.90 10.67
C PRO A 15 -14.81 7.85 9.47
N ASP A 16 -14.13 8.99 9.57
CA ASP A 16 -14.04 9.99 8.49
C ASP A 16 -12.99 9.62 7.42
N TYR A 17 -12.31 8.49 7.59
CA TYR A 17 -11.34 7.98 6.63
C TYR A 17 -11.89 6.76 5.92
N THR A 18 -11.84 6.78 4.59
CA THR A 18 -12.14 5.62 3.76
C THR A 18 -10.85 5.03 3.21
N VAL A 19 -10.77 3.71 3.21
CA VAL A 19 -9.61 2.96 2.75
C VAL A 19 -10.03 2.04 1.62
N SER A 20 -9.29 2.13 0.51
CA SER A 20 -9.45 1.25 -0.64
C SER A 20 -8.13 0.55 -0.92
N ILE A 21 -8.17 -0.78 -1.03
CA ILE A 21 -6.99 -1.63 -1.27
C ILE A 21 -7.26 -2.51 -2.48
N SER A 22 -6.37 -2.44 -3.47
CA SER A 22 -6.45 -3.23 -4.71
C SER A 22 -5.15 -3.98 -4.93
N LEU A 23 -5.25 -5.22 -5.42
CA LEU A 23 -4.11 -6.05 -5.80
C LEU A 23 -4.10 -6.20 -7.32
N PHE A 24 -2.95 -5.96 -7.93
CA PHE A 24 -2.74 -6.12 -9.37
C PHE A 24 -1.66 -7.15 -9.64
N GLU A 25 -1.94 -8.03 -10.60
CA GLU A 25 -0.99 -8.97 -11.19
C GLU A 25 -0.66 -8.57 -12.63
N ASP A 26 0.36 -9.19 -13.20
CA ASP A 26 0.78 -8.99 -14.60
C ASP A 26 1.04 -7.52 -14.96
N VAL A 27 1.55 -6.74 -13.99
CA VAL A 27 1.80 -5.31 -14.18
C VAL A 27 2.90 -5.09 -15.22
N SER A 28 2.59 -4.24 -16.20
CA SER A 28 3.45 -3.97 -17.36
C SER A 28 4.09 -2.58 -17.34
N ASN A 29 3.58 -1.64 -16.54
CA ASN A 29 4.03 -0.25 -16.50
C ASN A 29 4.63 0.19 -15.14
N ALA A 30 5.20 -0.74 -14.36
CA ALA A 30 5.75 -0.44 -13.03
C ALA A 30 6.82 0.67 -13.02
N GLN A 31 7.70 0.70 -14.03
CA GLN A 31 8.72 1.74 -14.16
C GLN A 31 8.10 3.13 -14.41
N GLU A 32 7.04 3.22 -15.22
CA GLU A 32 6.28 4.45 -15.46
C GLU A 32 5.56 4.90 -14.18
N LEU A 33 4.85 3.98 -13.51
CA LEU A 33 4.19 4.24 -12.23
C LEU A 33 5.17 4.78 -11.19
N ARG A 34 6.38 4.20 -11.12
CA ARG A 34 7.42 4.62 -10.18
C ARG A 34 7.95 6.03 -10.47
N SER A 35 8.04 6.45 -11.73
CA SER A 35 8.51 7.80 -12.08
C SER A 35 7.53 8.90 -11.64
N LYS A 36 6.22 8.59 -11.61
CA LYS A 36 5.14 9.51 -11.20
C LYS A 36 4.56 9.22 -9.80
N VAL A 37 5.12 8.28 -9.03
CA VAL A 37 4.50 7.78 -7.77
C VAL A 37 4.24 8.87 -6.74
N ALA A 38 5.02 9.96 -6.74
CA ALA A 38 4.84 11.08 -5.82
C ALA A 38 3.58 11.92 -6.10
N GLU A 39 3.03 11.84 -7.31
CA GLU A 39 1.85 12.58 -7.78
C GLU A 39 0.57 11.72 -7.71
N LEU A 40 0.72 10.41 -7.53
CA LEU A 40 -0.39 9.48 -7.46
C LEU A 40 -1.10 9.56 -6.10
N PRO A 41 -2.45 9.51 -6.06
CA PRO A 41 -3.22 9.49 -4.82
C PRO A 41 -3.26 8.08 -4.20
N PHE A 42 -2.13 7.37 -4.26
CA PHE A 42 -2.00 5.97 -3.87
C PHE A 42 -0.63 5.71 -3.23
N ALA A 43 -0.59 4.82 -2.24
CA ALA A 43 0.63 4.11 -1.91
C ALA A 43 0.74 2.90 -2.83
N LEU A 44 1.79 2.85 -3.64
CA LEU A 44 2.12 1.67 -4.46
C LEU A 44 3.15 0.82 -3.72
N ILE A 45 2.70 -0.35 -3.28
CA ILE A 45 3.43 -1.29 -2.42
C ILE A 45 3.82 -2.52 -3.25
N ASP A 46 5.05 -2.99 -3.08
CA ASP A 46 5.52 -4.23 -3.70
C ASP A 46 4.94 -5.44 -2.94
N ALA A 47 4.15 -6.28 -3.62
CA ALA A 47 3.45 -7.41 -2.99
C ALA A 47 4.42 -8.45 -2.40
N ARG A 48 5.68 -8.50 -2.85
CA ARG A 48 6.72 -9.38 -2.28
C ARG A 48 6.96 -9.12 -0.79
N ALA A 49 6.66 -7.91 -0.30
CA ALA A 49 6.87 -7.50 1.09
C ALA A 49 5.65 -7.74 2.00
N ILE A 50 4.54 -8.24 1.47
CA ILE A 50 3.25 -8.31 2.17
C ILE A 50 2.74 -9.75 2.20
N CYS A 51 2.49 -10.30 3.38
CA CYS A 51 2.01 -11.68 3.54
C CYS A 51 0.54 -11.80 3.96
N SER A 52 -0.10 -10.71 4.39
CA SER A 52 -1.51 -10.72 4.80
C SER A 52 -2.18 -9.35 4.70
N ARG A 53 -3.52 -9.37 4.66
CA ARG A 53 -4.35 -8.16 4.77
C ARG A 53 -4.22 -7.49 6.13
N GLU A 54 -4.03 -8.29 7.18
CA GLU A 54 -3.82 -7.77 8.55
C GLU A 54 -2.58 -6.89 8.63
N GLN A 55 -1.49 -7.27 7.95
CA GLN A 55 -0.27 -6.45 7.85
C GLN A 55 -0.56 -5.08 7.24
N LEU A 56 -1.32 -5.05 6.12
CA LEU A 56 -1.71 -3.80 5.45
C LEU A 56 -2.58 -2.94 6.36
N LEU A 57 -3.65 -3.51 6.93
CA LEU A 57 -4.58 -2.80 7.79
C LEU A 57 -3.89 -2.25 9.05
N SER A 58 -2.96 -3.00 9.62
CA SER A 58 -2.16 -2.55 10.77
C SER A 58 -1.28 -1.36 10.44
N ALA A 59 -0.63 -1.36 9.27
CA ALA A 59 0.18 -0.24 8.82
C ALA A 59 -0.67 1.01 8.51
N ILE A 60 -1.85 0.83 7.91
CA ILE A 60 -2.80 1.91 7.63
C ILE A 60 -3.33 2.50 8.94
N TYR A 61 -3.73 1.66 9.89
CA TYR A 61 -4.15 2.08 11.22
C TYR A 61 -3.05 2.88 11.93
N ARG A 62 -1.81 2.36 11.93
CA ARG A 62 -0.66 3.05 12.53
C ARG A 62 -0.40 4.41 11.87
N ALA A 63 -0.48 4.50 10.54
CA ALA A 63 -0.32 5.75 9.82
C ALA A 63 -1.37 6.80 10.21
N LEU A 64 -2.63 6.39 10.39
CA LEU A 64 -3.69 7.28 10.86
C LEU A 64 -3.42 7.74 12.31
N VAL A 65 -3.02 6.83 13.20
CA VAL A 65 -2.64 7.18 14.58
C VAL A 65 -1.51 8.23 14.59
N GLU A 66 -0.45 8.03 13.80
CA GLU A 66 0.69 8.95 13.74
C GLU A 66 0.29 10.34 13.22
N VAL A 67 -0.60 10.40 12.23
CA VAL A 67 -1.06 11.69 11.67
C VAL A 67 -2.08 12.39 12.57
N SER A 68 -2.95 11.65 13.25
CA SER A 68 -3.99 12.21 14.12
C SER A 68 -3.46 12.64 15.48
N TYR A 69 -2.51 11.92 16.05
CA TYR A 69 -2.11 12.09 17.45
C TYR A 69 -0.62 12.42 17.67
N ASN A 70 0.23 12.22 16.66
CA ASN A 70 1.65 12.53 16.73
C ASN A 70 2.06 13.53 15.64
N LYS A 71 3.26 13.37 15.10
CA LYS A 71 3.81 14.22 14.04
C LYS A 71 4.06 13.37 12.81
N ARG A 72 3.30 13.64 11.75
CA ARG A 72 3.55 13.11 10.41
C ARG A 72 4.99 13.34 9.97
N ARG A 73 5.64 12.27 9.50
CA ARG A 73 7.06 12.26 9.15
C ARG A 73 7.30 12.37 7.65
N THR A 74 6.28 12.03 6.85
CA THR A 74 6.33 11.98 5.39
C THR A 74 5.40 13.01 4.74
N LYS A 75 5.42 13.08 3.40
CA LYS A 75 4.71 14.10 2.62
C LYS A 75 3.23 13.79 2.40
N SER A 76 2.75 12.56 2.60
CA SER A 76 1.36 12.10 2.35
C SER A 76 0.95 11.01 3.35
N LEU A 77 -0.35 10.82 3.62
CA LEU A 77 -0.83 9.64 4.38
C LEU A 77 -0.40 8.33 3.71
N HIS A 78 -0.39 8.30 2.38
CA HIS A 78 0.10 7.19 1.57
C HIS A 78 1.58 6.86 1.83
N SER A 79 2.45 7.87 1.89
CA SER A 79 3.86 7.66 2.23
C SER A 79 4.08 7.34 3.71
N GLU A 80 3.20 7.82 4.60
CA GLU A 80 3.21 7.43 6.01
C GLU A 80 2.83 5.96 6.18
N CYS A 81 1.90 5.45 5.36
CA CYS A 81 1.55 4.02 5.31
C CYS A 81 2.76 3.15 4.92
N LEU A 82 3.55 3.56 3.92
CA LEU A 82 4.80 2.86 3.55
C LEU A 82 5.81 2.85 4.71
N LEU A 83 5.98 3.99 5.39
CA LEU A 83 6.81 4.06 6.59
C LEU A 83 6.25 3.17 7.72
N CYS A 84 4.93 3.05 7.82
CA CYS A 84 4.26 2.22 8.81
C CYS A 84 4.30 0.71 8.51
N LEU A 85 4.67 0.31 7.30
CA LEU A 85 5.00 -1.09 7.00
C LEU A 85 6.41 -1.46 7.48
N SER A 86 7.30 -0.47 7.55
CA SER A 86 8.70 -0.69 7.89
C SER A 86 8.91 -0.90 9.40
N PRO A 87 9.81 -1.82 9.79
CA PRO A 87 10.31 -1.92 11.16
C PRO A 87 11.35 -0.83 11.49
N SER A 88 11.93 -0.20 10.46
CA SER A 88 12.90 0.88 10.55
C SER A 88 12.19 2.23 10.46
N SER A 89 12.69 3.21 11.22
CA SER A 89 12.23 4.59 11.15
C SER A 89 12.82 5.36 9.97
N ASN A 90 13.72 4.76 9.18
CA ASN A 90 14.32 5.38 8.00
C ASN A 90 13.35 5.40 6.82
N ILE A 91 12.95 6.59 6.37
CA ILE A 91 11.98 6.79 5.28
C ILE A 91 12.49 6.21 3.95
N GLY A 92 13.77 6.44 3.62
CA GLY A 92 14.36 5.95 2.38
C GLY A 92 14.42 4.42 2.34
N GLU A 93 14.75 3.80 3.48
CA GLU A 93 14.73 2.35 3.63
C GLU A 93 13.32 1.77 3.52
N ALA A 94 12.33 2.39 4.16
CA ALA A 94 10.93 1.99 4.05
C ALA A 94 10.45 2.01 2.59
N PHE A 95 10.73 3.11 1.86
CA PHE A 95 10.34 3.22 0.46
C PHE A 95 11.07 2.22 -0.43
N LYS A 96 12.36 1.97 -0.17
CA LYS A 96 13.14 0.99 -0.91
C LYS A 96 12.63 -0.45 -0.71
N ASN A 97 12.24 -0.80 0.52
CA ASN A 97 11.88 -2.17 0.85
C ASN A 97 10.42 -2.49 0.52
N PHE A 98 9.50 -1.57 0.82
CA PHE A 98 8.06 -1.79 0.71
C PHE A 98 7.41 -1.07 -0.47
N GLY A 99 8.04 -0.02 -1.00
CA GLY A 99 7.50 0.70 -2.16
C GLY A 99 7.70 -0.03 -3.48
N LEU A 100 6.99 0.43 -4.50
CA LEU A 100 7.09 -0.07 -5.87
C LEU A 100 8.54 -0.07 -6.39
N LYS A 101 8.92 -1.17 -7.06
CA LYS A 101 10.21 -1.34 -7.76
C LYS A 101 9.98 -1.39 -9.28
N ASP A 102 11.00 -1.06 -10.07
CA ASP A 102 10.89 -1.02 -11.54
C ASP A 102 10.55 -2.41 -12.14
N ASP A 103 10.94 -3.50 -11.46
CA ASP A 103 10.72 -4.88 -11.88
C ASP A 103 9.40 -5.48 -11.37
N CYS A 104 8.59 -4.70 -10.66
CA CYS A 104 7.41 -5.20 -9.96
C CYS A 104 6.35 -5.72 -10.95
N LYS A 105 5.92 -6.98 -10.77
CA LYS A 105 4.85 -7.61 -11.54
C LYS A 105 3.55 -7.75 -10.76
N THR A 106 3.63 -7.74 -9.44
CA THR A 106 2.49 -7.79 -8.54
C THR A 106 2.60 -6.66 -7.54
N LEU A 107 1.64 -5.74 -7.54
CA LEU A 107 1.63 -4.59 -6.63
C LEU A 107 0.31 -4.47 -5.90
N ILE A 108 0.36 -3.82 -4.74
CA ILE A 108 -0.81 -3.42 -3.97
C ILE A 108 -0.92 -1.90 -4.05
N ALA A 109 -2.10 -1.40 -4.39
CA ALA A 109 -2.42 0.02 -4.33
C ALA A 109 -3.33 0.28 -3.12
N VAL A 110 -2.88 1.15 -2.23
CA VAL A 110 -3.67 1.61 -1.07
C VAL A 110 -4.03 3.08 -1.28
N GLN A 111 -5.32 3.39 -1.23
CA GLN A 111 -5.85 4.74 -1.18
C GLN A 111 -6.44 5.00 0.20
N ILE A 112 -6.09 6.14 0.80
CA ILE A 112 -6.64 6.60 2.06
C ILE A 112 -7.21 7.99 1.81
N LEU A 113 -8.53 8.14 1.89
CA LEU A 113 -9.22 9.42 1.72
C LEU A 113 -9.72 9.88 3.08
N GLY A 114 -9.27 11.04 3.52
CA GLY A 114 -9.78 11.73 4.69
C GLY A 114 -10.91 12.72 4.37
N PRO A 115 -11.39 13.48 5.37
CA PRO A 115 -12.55 14.35 5.25
C PRO A 115 -12.46 15.42 4.15
N ASN A 116 -11.25 15.82 3.77
CA ASN A 116 -11.00 16.90 2.80
C ASN A 116 -10.65 16.38 1.40
N ASP A 117 -10.57 15.07 1.20
CA ASP A 117 -10.19 14.49 -0.09
C ASP A 117 -11.42 14.37 -1.00
N GLN A 118 -11.35 14.92 -2.21
CA GLN A 118 -12.42 14.83 -3.21
C GLN A 118 -12.23 13.60 -4.09
N ASN A 119 -13.23 12.70 -4.10
CA ASN A 119 -13.45 11.57 -5.04
C ASN A 119 -12.23 11.11 -5.88
N ALA A 120 -11.28 10.43 -5.25
CA ALA A 120 -10.08 9.91 -5.93
C ALA A 120 -10.19 8.43 -6.37
N VAL A 121 -11.34 7.79 -6.14
CA VAL A 121 -11.53 6.32 -6.32
C VAL A 121 -11.51 5.91 -7.80
N GLU A 122 -11.86 6.81 -8.73
CA GLU A 122 -12.06 6.46 -10.15
C GLU A 122 -10.76 6.29 -10.95
N ARG A 123 -9.62 6.79 -10.47
CA ARG A 123 -8.39 6.89 -11.30
C ARG A 123 -7.49 5.64 -11.31
N LEU A 124 -7.74 4.64 -10.46
CA LEU A 124 -6.77 3.56 -10.26
C LEU A 124 -6.61 2.64 -11.49
N GLY A 125 -7.73 2.28 -12.14
CA GLY A 125 -7.73 1.38 -13.29
C GLY A 125 -7.19 2.02 -14.58
N GLU A 126 -7.11 3.35 -14.63
CA GLU A 126 -6.55 4.09 -15.75
C GLU A 126 -5.01 4.17 -15.67
N GLU A 127 -4.46 4.20 -14.46
CA GLU A 127 -3.02 4.40 -14.25
C GLU A 127 -2.24 3.08 -14.26
N ILE A 128 -2.86 1.96 -13.85
CA ILE A 128 -2.16 0.69 -13.62
C ILE A 128 -2.49 -0.31 -14.73
N HIS A 129 -1.49 -0.64 -15.56
CA HIS A 129 -1.63 -1.59 -16.65
C HIS A 129 -1.33 -3.02 -16.14
N GLY A 130 -2.32 -3.63 -15.51
CA GLY A 130 -2.28 -5.01 -15.02
C GLY A 130 -3.69 -5.55 -14.77
N ARG A 131 -3.77 -6.79 -14.28
CA ARG A 131 -5.03 -7.45 -13.93
C ARG A 131 -5.35 -7.23 -12.46
N GLU A 132 -6.44 -6.51 -12.17
CA GLU A 132 -6.95 -6.37 -10.79
C GLU A 132 -7.54 -7.72 -10.34
N VAL A 133 -7.01 -8.27 -9.25
CA VAL A 133 -7.42 -9.55 -8.66
C VAL A 133 -7.92 -9.36 -7.23
N GLU A 134 -8.69 -10.32 -6.73
CA GLU A 134 -9.27 -10.23 -5.39
C GLU A 134 -8.18 -10.19 -4.31
N LEU A 135 -8.31 -9.24 -3.39
CA LEU A 135 -7.41 -9.12 -2.23
C LEU A 135 -7.74 -10.21 -1.19
N LEU A 136 -7.12 -11.37 -1.34
CA LEU A 136 -7.18 -12.49 -0.40
C LEU A 136 -5.80 -12.79 0.18
N ASP A 137 -5.76 -13.28 1.43
CA ASP A 137 -4.50 -13.68 2.06
C ASP A 137 -3.82 -14.82 1.27
N GLN A 138 -4.59 -15.72 0.65
CA GLN A 138 -4.06 -16.76 -0.23
C GLN A 138 -3.33 -16.17 -1.45
N THR A 139 -3.90 -15.14 -2.10
CA THR A 139 -3.25 -14.48 -3.23
C THR A 139 -2.00 -13.73 -2.78
N LEU A 140 -2.05 -13.02 -1.64
CA LEU A 140 -0.88 -12.35 -1.08
C LEU A 140 0.26 -13.33 -0.78
N GLN A 141 -0.05 -14.48 -0.18
CA GLN A 141 0.92 -15.52 0.14
C GLN A 141 1.61 -16.12 -1.11
N GLN A 142 0.91 -16.19 -2.24
CA GLN A 142 1.50 -16.66 -3.51
C GLN A 142 2.57 -15.72 -4.06
N HIS A 143 2.49 -14.42 -3.73
CA HIS A 143 3.41 -13.39 -4.23
C HIS A 143 4.43 -12.92 -3.20
N CYS A 144 4.22 -13.21 -1.92
CA CYS A 144 5.12 -12.78 -0.86
C CYS A 144 6.47 -13.54 -0.94
N ASP A 145 7.56 -12.83 -0.65
CA ASP A 145 8.89 -13.43 -0.54
C ASP A 145 9.25 -13.51 0.95
N GLU A 146 9.03 -14.67 1.55
CA GLU A 146 9.34 -14.90 2.96
C GLU A 146 10.82 -14.66 3.31
N THR A 147 11.74 -14.97 2.39
CA THR A 147 13.18 -14.77 2.62
C THR A 147 13.49 -13.28 2.68
N PHE A 148 12.91 -12.51 1.76
CA PHE A 148 12.99 -11.06 1.78
C PHE A 148 12.35 -10.46 3.04
N ILE A 149 11.14 -10.90 3.40
CA ILE A 149 10.42 -10.42 4.59
C ILE A 149 11.25 -10.69 5.86
N ARG A 150 11.79 -11.90 6.04
CA ARG A 150 12.68 -12.20 7.19
C ARG A 150 13.92 -11.33 7.20
N LYS A 151 14.50 -11.03 6.04
CA LYS A 151 15.66 -10.15 5.95
C LYS A 151 15.34 -8.73 6.40
N VAL A 152 14.23 -8.15 5.92
CA VAL A 152 13.86 -6.75 6.21
C VAL A 152 13.19 -6.58 7.57
N CYS A 153 12.44 -7.57 8.07
CA CYS A 153 11.69 -7.52 9.33
C CYS A 153 12.35 -8.26 10.50
N GLY A 154 13.22 -9.24 10.24
CA GLY A 154 13.76 -10.14 11.27
C GLY A 154 14.98 -9.62 12.04
N HIS A 155 15.51 -8.44 11.72
CA HIS A 155 16.68 -7.85 12.40
C HIS A 155 16.29 -6.75 13.39
N GLN A 156 15.32 -7.01 14.26
CA GLN A 156 15.14 -6.19 15.45
C GLN A 156 15.92 -6.81 16.61
N ARG A 157 17.05 -6.19 16.94
CA ARG A 157 17.79 -6.45 18.19
C ARG A 157 16.99 -5.93 19.38
#